data_AF-A0A7K2YD41-F1
#
_entry.id   AF-A0A7K2YD41-F1
#
_cell.length_a   1.000
_cell.length_b   1.000
_cell.length_c   1.000
_cell.angle_alpha   90.00
_cell.angle_beta   90.00
_cell.angle_gamma   90.00
#
_symmetry.space_group_name_H-M   'P 1'
#
loop_
_entity.id
_entity.type
_entity.pdbx_description
1 polymer ?
#
loop_
_entity_poly.entity_id
_entity_poly.type
_entity_poly.pdbx_seq_one_letter_code
_entity_poly.pdbx_strand_id
1 'polypeptide(L)'
;MVTQGRITRSPHDRMRRSALAAASGARIERAAVAVYVAALSAPERLAIADTCRTYAELHDWRVETVLSESPDQPLPHRPELDRALSMVVDRVIVGIVTARRSMISPVESDVASFEETLRRSGGFLTVLPTESSEVFAEKDSPRYG
;
A
#
# COMPACT_ATOMS: atom_id res chain seq x y z
N MET A 1 1.85 -40.35 -53.85
CA MET A 1 2.37 -38.97 -54.10
C MET A 1 1.50 -38.03 -53.27
N VAL A 2 1.97 -37.56 -52.11
CA VAL A 2 1.17 -36.76 -51.17
C VAL A 2 1.79 -35.38 -51.04
N THR A 3 1.08 -34.36 -51.53
CA THR A 3 1.55 -32.97 -51.58
C THR A 3 1.34 -32.32 -50.21
N GLN A 4 2.43 -31.96 -49.52
CA GLN A 4 2.39 -31.17 -48.29
C GLN A 4 1.87 -29.76 -48.58
N GLY A 5 0.69 -29.43 -48.06
CA GLY A 5 0.18 -28.06 -48.04
C GLY A 5 1.00 -27.18 -47.10
N ARG A 6 1.69 -26.18 -47.64
CA ARG A 6 2.32 -25.12 -46.84
C ARG A 6 1.22 -24.25 -46.23
N ILE A 7 0.95 -24.46 -44.94
CA ILE A 7 0.11 -23.56 -44.14
C ILE A 7 0.91 -22.27 -43.94
N THR A 8 0.62 -21.25 -44.76
CA THR A 8 1.13 -19.89 -44.56
C THR A 8 0.43 -19.30 -43.34
N ARG A 9 1.13 -19.28 -42.21
CA ARG A 9 0.63 -18.68 -40.96
C ARG A 9 0.31 -17.21 -41.20
N SER A 10 -0.93 -16.83 -40.89
CA SER A 10 -1.48 -15.49 -41.10
C SER A 10 -0.62 -14.41 -40.41
N PRO A 11 -0.40 -13.24 -41.04
CA PRO A 11 0.28 -12.09 -40.43
C PRO A 11 -0.28 -11.70 -39.06
N HIS A 12 -1.60 -11.87 -38.86
CA HIS A 12 -2.27 -11.60 -37.59
C HIS A 12 -1.78 -12.49 -36.43
N ASP A 13 -1.46 -13.76 -36.68
CA ASP A 13 -0.94 -14.67 -35.66
C ASP A 13 0.50 -14.35 -35.24
N ARG A 14 1.24 -13.67 -36.12
CA ARG A 14 2.60 -13.20 -35.83
C ARG A 14 2.52 -11.96 -34.95
N MET A 15 1.63 -11.03 -35.29
CA MET A 15 1.42 -9.79 -34.56
C MET A 15 0.87 -10.05 -33.14
N ARG A 16 -0.10 -10.96 -32.98
CA ARG A 16 -0.59 -11.39 -31.66
C ARG A 16 0.51 -11.98 -30.79
N ARG A 17 1.36 -12.85 -31.35
CA ARG A 17 2.48 -13.45 -30.60
C ARG A 17 3.57 -12.45 -30.25
N SER A 18 3.86 -11.49 -31.12
CA SER A 18 4.80 -10.40 -30.81
C SER A 18 4.27 -9.49 -29.71
N ALA A 19 2.97 -9.19 -29.70
CA ALA A 19 2.34 -8.43 -28.62
C ALA A 19 2.34 -9.20 -27.29
N LEU A 20 2.01 -10.50 -27.31
CA LEU A 20 2.11 -11.37 -26.13
C LEU A 20 3.54 -11.48 -25.60
N ALA A 21 4.54 -11.65 -26.47
CA ALA A 21 5.95 -11.71 -26.07
C ALA A 21 6.48 -10.37 -25.52
N ALA A 22 6.04 -9.24 -26.09
CA ALA A 22 6.36 -7.92 -25.57
C ALA A 22 5.73 -7.68 -24.19
N ALA A 23 4.48 -8.13 -23.98
CA ALA A 23 3.82 -8.07 -22.68
C ALA A 23 4.47 -9.01 -21.64
N SER A 24 5.00 -10.16 -22.05
CA SER A 24 5.75 -11.07 -21.16
C SER A 24 7.15 -10.56 -20.76
N GLY A 25 7.70 -9.60 -21.50
CA GLY A 25 9.01 -8.99 -21.20
C GLY A 25 8.94 -7.70 -20.37
N ALA A 26 7.76 -7.06 -20.31
CA ALA A 26 7.52 -5.92 -19.44
C ALA A 26 7.39 -6.43 -18.00
N ARG A 27 8.50 -6.41 -17.25
CA ARG A 27 8.47 -6.65 -15.81
C ARG A 27 7.54 -5.62 -15.19
N ILE A 28 6.37 -6.04 -14.72
CA ILE A 28 5.50 -5.19 -13.92
C ILE A 28 6.31 -4.83 -12.69
N GLU A 29 6.78 -3.59 -12.62
CA GLU A 29 7.49 -3.11 -11.44
C GLU A 29 6.46 -3.01 -10.31
N ARG A 30 6.72 -3.76 -9.24
CA ARG A 30 5.90 -3.71 -8.03
C ARG A 30 5.88 -2.30 -7.48
N ALA A 31 4.72 -1.86 -7.01
CA ALA A 31 4.61 -0.58 -6.34
C ALA A 31 5.53 -0.55 -5.12
N ALA A 32 6.47 0.39 -5.08
CA ALA A 32 7.39 0.61 -3.98
C ALA A 32 6.68 1.33 -2.84
N VAL A 33 6.71 0.80 -1.62
CA VAL A 33 6.06 1.39 -0.45
C VAL A 33 7.01 1.47 0.74
N ALA A 34 6.77 2.43 1.64
CA ALA A 34 7.38 2.43 2.97
C ALA A 34 6.38 1.94 4.01
N VAL A 35 6.87 1.23 5.03
CA VAL A 35 6.10 0.95 6.23
C VAL A 35 6.44 1.99 7.29
N TYR A 36 5.43 2.66 7.85
CA TYR A 36 5.61 3.65 8.91
C TYR A 36 4.96 3.17 10.22
N VAL A 37 5.74 3.18 11.30
CA VAL A 37 5.31 2.70 12.62
C VAL A 37 5.70 3.69 13.72
N ALA A 38 4.70 4.20 14.43
CA ALA A 38 4.90 4.94 15.68
C ALA A 38 4.38 4.10 16.86
N ALA A 39 5.28 3.59 17.70
CA ALA A 39 4.90 2.84 18.91
C ALA A 39 5.97 2.96 20.01
N LEU A 40 5.54 2.84 21.28
CA LEU A 40 6.37 3.11 22.46
C LEU A 40 7.51 2.09 22.59
N SER A 41 7.22 0.81 22.38
CA SER A 41 8.19 -0.26 22.62
C SER A 41 8.77 -0.81 21.31
N ALA A 42 10.06 -1.18 21.33
CA ALA A 42 10.70 -1.80 20.17
C ALA A 42 10.03 -3.13 19.73
N PRO A 43 9.62 -4.04 20.64
CA PRO A 43 8.90 -5.25 20.25
C PRO A 43 7.56 -4.97 19.56
N GLU A 44 6.81 -3.98 20.04
CA GLU A 44 5.56 -3.55 19.42
C GLU A 44 5.81 -2.96 18.02
N ARG A 45 6.84 -2.11 17.87
CA ARG A 45 7.24 -1.56 16.56
C ARG A 45 7.56 -2.68 15.55
N LEU A 46 8.29 -3.70 15.98
CA LEU A 46 8.63 -4.86 15.14
C LEU A 46 7.39 -5.66 14.74
N ALA A 47 6.49 -5.96 15.68
CA ALA A 47 5.26 -6.70 15.41
C ALA A 47 4.33 -5.96 14.43
N ILE A 48 4.18 -4.65 14.61
CA ILE A 48 3.39 -3.82 13.69
C ILE A 48 4.04 -3.75 12.31
N ALA A 49 5.36 -3.57 12.25
CA ALA A 49 6.09 -3.51 10.99
C ALA A 49 5.97 -4.83 10.21
N ASP A 50 6.06 -5.97 10.90
CA ASP A 50 5.87 -7.30 10.31
C ASP A 50 4.47 -7.46 9.73
N THR A 51 3.43 -7.08 10.49
CA THR A 51 2.05 -7.10 10.02
C THR A 51 1.85 -6.22 8.78
N CYS A 52 2.43 -5.01 8.77
CA CYS A 52 2.36 -4.11 7.62
C CYS A 52 3.12 -4.65 6.40
N ARG A 53 4.24 -5.35 6.61
CA ARG A 53 5.00 -6.02 5.54
C ARG A 53 4.19 -7.16 4.93
N THR A 54 3.63 -8.04 5.75
CA THR A 54 2.74 -9.12 5.27
C THR A 54 1.57 -8.54 4.48
N TYR A 55 0.97 -7.46 4.95
CA TYR A 55 -0.09 -6.78 4.22
C TYR A 55 0.40 -6.24 2.86
N ALA A 56 1.55 -5.56 2.82
CA ALA A 56 2.13 -5.07 1.56
C ALA A 56 2.42 -6.22 0.57
N GLU A 57 2.92 -7.36 1.06
CA GLU A 57 3.18 -8.55 0.24
C GLU A 57 1.90 -9.14 -0.36
N LEU A 58 0.79 -9.17 0.40
CA LEU A 58 -0.52 -9.62 -0.11
C LEU A 58 -1.03 -8.75 -1.27
N HIS A 59 -0.60 -7.50 -1.33
CA HIS A 59 -0.93 -6.54 -2.40
C HIS A 59 0.13 -6.48 -3.51
N ASP A 60 1.12 -7.39 -3.51
CA ASP A 60 2.28 -7.41 -4.42
C ASP A 60 3.08 -6.09 -4.41
N TRP A 61 3.08 -5.36 -3.28
CA TRP A 61 3.90 -4.16 -3.09
C TRP A 61 5.29 -4.54 -2.59
N ARG A 62 6.31 -3.81 -3.05
CA ARG A 62 7.69 -3.97 -2.57
C ARG A 62 7.93 -3.00 -1.42
N VAL A 63 8.24 -3.51 -0.24
CA VAL A 63 8.63 -2.67 0.90
C VAL A 63 10.07 -2.20 0.73
N GLU A 64 10.27 -0.91 0.45
CA GLU A 64 11.62 -0.32 0.32
C GLU A 64 12.30 -0.16 1.67
N THR A 65 11.52 0.26 2.67
CA THR A 65 12.05 0.62 3.98
C THR A 65 10.98 0.54 5.05
N VAL A 66 11.44 0.41 6.30
CA VAL A 66 10.61 0.53 7.50
C VAL A 66 11.11 1.73 8.29
N LEU A 67 10.23 2.70 8.45
CA LEU A 67 10.47 3.95 9.14
C LEU A 67 9.74 3.86 10.48
N SER A 68 10.48 3.98 11.56
CA SER A 68 9.93 3.75 12.89
C SER A 68 10.42 4.80 13.87
N GLU A 69 9.49 5.35 14.64
CA GLU A 69 9.77 6.37 15.63
C GLU A 69 8.94 6.14 16.89
N SER A 70 9.34 6.79 17.98
CA SER A 70 8.61 6.69 19.25
C SER A 70 7.52 7.78 19.31
N PRO A 71 6.31 7.47 19.82
CA PRO A 71 5.17 8.38 19.77
C PRO A 71 5.28 9.55 20.75
N ASP A 72 6.24 9.53 21.68
CA ASP A 72 6.55 10.57 22.66
C ASP A 72 7.14 11.85 22.06
N GLN A 73 7.50 11.85 20.77
CA GLN A 73 7.79 13.08 20.06
C GLN A 73 6.49 13.83 19.71
N PRO A 74 6.27 15.05 20.26
CA PRO A 74 5.12 15.86 19.89
C PRO A 74 5.20 16.29 18.42
N LEU A 75 4.07 16.30 17.72
CA LEU A 75 3.95 17.03 16.45
C LEU A 75 4.39 18.48 16.68
N PRO A 76 5.20 19.09 15.78
CA PRO A 76 5.45 18.67 14.39
C PRO A 76 6.69 17.78 14.18
N HIS A 77 7.36 17.28 15.23
CA HIS A 77 8.66 16.64 15.11
C HIS A 77 8.58 15.13 14.84
N ARG A 78 8.03 14.75 13.68
CA ARG A 78 7.95 13.36 13.18
C ARG A 78 8.94 13.14 12.03
N PRO A 79 10.26 13.10 12.29
CA PRO A 79 11.28 13.15 11.23
C PRO A 79 11.22 11.96 10.28
N GLU A 80 10.80 10.78 10.77
CA GLU A 80 10.67 9.59 9.93
C GLU A 80 9.41 9.66 9.06
N LEU A 81 8.34 10.29 9.54
CA LEU A 81 7.16 10.58 8.73
C LEU A 81 7.45 11.61 7.62
N ASP A 82 8.18 12.68 7.94
CA ASP A 82 8.62 13.69 6.97
C ASP A 82 9.54 13.09 5.90
N ARG A 83 10.42 12.16 6.32
CA ARG A 83 11.26 11.37 5.41
C ARG A 83 10.42 10.50 4.48
N ALA A 84 9.39 9.84 4.99
CA ALA A 84 8.47 9.04 4.17
C ALA A 84 7.79 9.91 3.10
N LEU A 85 7.32 11.10 3.48
CA LEU A 85 6.73 12.06 2.55
C LEU A 85 7.74 12.51 1.49
N SER A 86 8.97 12.83 1.89
CA SER A 86 10.05 13.22 0.97
C SER A 86 10.34 12.11 -0.05
N MET A 87 10.36 10.84 0.38
CA MET A 87 10.54 9.70 -0.53
C MET A 87 9.40 9.55 -1.54
N VAL A 88 8.17 9.96 -1.20
CA VAL A 88 7.04 10.01 -2.15
C VAL A 88 7.24 11.14 -3.16
N VAL A 89 7.65 12.32 -2.69
CA VAL A 89 7.94 13.48 -3.54
C VAL A 89 9.06 13.17 -4.53
N ASP A 90 10.11 12.50 -4.07
CA ASP A 90 11.25 12.06 -4.88
C ASP A 90 10.94 10.82 -5.74
N ARG A 91 9.71 10.29 -5.67
CA ARG A 91 9.22 9.11 -6.40
C ARG A 91 10.04 7.83 -6.13
N VAL A 92 10.68 7.75 -4.96
CA VAL A 92 11.37 6.55 -4.49
C VAL A 92 10.35 5.49 -4.06
N ILE A 93 9.24 5.94 -3.45
CA ILE A 93 8.07 5.13 -3.11
C ILE A 93 6.81 5.80 -3.68
N VAL A 94 5.75 5.02 -3.83
CA VAL A 94 4.42 5.48 -4.25
C VAL A 94 3.39 5.41 -3.13
N GLY A 95 3.73 4.85 -1.97
CA GLY A 95 2.79 4.75 -0.87
C GLY A 95 3.43 4.51 0.50
N ILE A 96 2.65 4.82 1.53
CA ILE A 96 2.99 4.59 2.93
C ILE A 96 1.96 3.62 3.51
N VAL A 97 2.41 2.57 4.17
CA VAL A 97 1.58 1.58 4.86
C VAL A 97 1.75 1.76 6.36
N THR A 98 0.66 1.91 7.10
CA THR A 98 0.67 2.02 8.57
C THR A 98 -0.49 1.25 9.19
N ALA A 99 -0.38 0.89 10.46
CA ALA A 99 -1.43 0.10 11.11
C ALA A 99 -2.64 0.92 11.54
N ARG A 100 -2.46 2.19 11.93
CA ARG A 100 -3.54 3.05 12.44
C ARG A 100 -3.30 4.51 12.08
N ARG A 101 -4.37 5.27 11.82
CA ARG A 101 -4.30 6.73 11.56
C ARG A 101 -3.66 7.53 12.68
N SER A 102 -3.89 7.12 13.93
CA SER A 102 -3.31 7.74 15.12
C SER A 102 -1.78 7.70 15.16
N MET A 103 -1.13 6.86 14.34
CA MET A 103 0.33 6.87 14.19
C MET A 103 0.82 8.08 13.38
N ILE A 104 0.01 8.58 12.46
CA ILE A 104 0.26 9.79 11.67
C ILE A 104 -0.04 11.02 12.53
N SER A 105 -1.29 11.14 12.99
CA SER A 105 -1.72 12.15 13.95
C SER A 105 -2.96 11.67 14.70
N PRO A 106 -3.12 12.01 15.99
CA PRO A 106 -4.38 11.81 16.69
C PRO A 106 -5.51 12.75 16.22
N VAL A 107 -5.18 13.79 15.44
CA VAL A 107 -6.15 14.77 14.93
C VAL A 107 -6.51 14.42 13.49
N GLU A 108 -7.78 14.08 13.24
CA GLU A 108 -8.25 13.66 11.91
C GLU A 108 -8.00 14.71 10.80
N SER A 109 -8.06 16.01 11.11
CA SER A 109 -7.76 17.07 10.13
C SER A 109 -6.30 17.05 9.67
N ASP A 110 -5.38 16.67 10.55
CA ASP A 110 -3.96 16.57 10.21
C ASP A 110 -3.72 15.34 9.32
N VAL A 111 -4.37 14.22 9.65
CA VAL A 111 -4.33 13.01 8.81
C VAL A 111 -4.88 13.30 7.42
N ALA A 112 -6.02 13.97 7.32
CA ALA A 112 -6.60 14.36 6.02
C ALA A 112 -5.68 15.31 5.24
N SER A 113 -5.02 16.25 5.92
CA SER A 113 -4.06 17.17 5.30
C SER A 113 -2.81 16.44 4.80
N PHE A 114 -2.35 15.44 5.54
CA PHE A 114 -1.25 14.57 5.14
C PHE A 114 -1.61 13.67 3.96
N GLU A 115 -2.76 13.00 4.00
CA GLU A 115 -3.31 12.20 2.88
C GLU A 115 -3.46 13.06 1.61
N GLU A 116 -3.94 14.30 1.75
CA GLU A 116 -4.06 15.23 0.64
C GLU A 116 -2.70 15.59 0.03
N THR A 117 -1.70 15.79 0.88
CA THR A 117 -0.33 16.10 0.45
C THR A 117 0.28 14.93 -0.32
N LEU A 118 0.11 13.70 0.19
CA LEU A 118 0.54 12.48 -0.52
C LEU A 118 -0.14 12.36 -1.88
N ARG A 119 -1.46 12.56 -1.92
CA ARG A 119 -2.26 12.46 -3.15
C ARG A 119 -1.80 13.46 -4.21
N ARG A 120 -1.50 14.70 -3.83
CA ARG A 120 -0.95 15.72 -4.74
C ARG A 120 0.41 15.34 -5.31
N SER A 121 1.22 14.61 -4.54
CA SER A 121 2.50 14.07 -4.97
C SER A 121 2.38 12.76 -5.77
N GLY A 122 1.16 12.26 -5.99
CA GLY A 122 0.91 11.02 -6.72
C GLY A 122 1.09 9.75 -5.87
N GLY A 123 1.19 9.89 -4.55
CA GLY A 123 1.26 8.77 -3.61
C GLY A 123 -0.05 8.52 -2.87
N PHE A 124 -0.04 7.51 -2.00
CA PHE A 124 -1.18 7.15 -1.16
C PHE A 124 -0.77 6.76 0.27
N LEU A 125 -1.72 6.86 1.20
CA LEU A 125 -1.63 6.27 2.54
C LEU A 125 -2.56 5.07 2.61
N THR A 126 -2.05 3.93 3.04
CA THR A 126 -2.84 2.74 3.35
C THR A 126 -2.77 2.49 4.85
N VAL A 127 -3.93 2.46 5.48
CA VAL A 127 -4.09 2.03 6.86
C VAL A 127 -4.58 0.60 6.86
N LEU A 128 -3.95 -0.28 7.64
CA LEU A 128 -4.40 -1.67 7.74
C LEU A 128 -5.88 -1.69 8.17
N PRO A 129 -6.69 -2.62 7.62
CA PRO A 129 -8.03 -2.83 8.11
C PRO A 129 -7.93 -3.19 9.58
N THR A 130 -8.42 -2.31 10.45
CA THR A 130 -8.53 -2.67 11.87
C THR A 130 -9.65 -3.70 11.94
N GLU A 131 -9.37 -4.90 12.45
CA GLU A 131 -10.41 -5.83 12.84
C GLU A 131 -11.23 -5.12 13.93
N SER A 132 -12.30 -4.43 13.55
CA SER A 132 -13.11 -3.66 14.48
C SER A 132 -14.57 -3.75 14.05
N SER A 133 -15.26 -4.65 14.73
CA SER A 133 -16.60 -4.39 15.22
C SER A 133 -17.66 -4.13 14.15
N GLU A 134 -18.01 -5.15 13.38
CA GLU A 134 -19.43 -5.38 13.09
C GLU A 134 -20.06 -6.07 14.31
N VAL A 135 -20.10 -5.36 15.45
CA VAL A 135 -21.18 -5.62 16.40
C VAL A 135 -22.41 -5.10 15.68
N PHE A 136 -23.17 -6.03 15.11
CA PHE A 136 -24.56 -5.77 14.77
C PHE A 136 -25.20 -5.13 16.00
N ALA A 137 -25.44 -3.82 15.91
CA ALA A 137 -26.45 -3.15 16.69
C ALA A 137 -27.80 -3.71 16.21
N GLU A 138 -28.08 -4.98 16.53
CA GLU A 138 -29.43 -5.49 16.46
C GLU A 138 -30.19 -4.80 17.59
N LYS A 139 -31.00 -3.87 17.13
CA LYS A 139 -31.82 -2.94 17.86
C LYS A 139 -32.96 -3.68 18.56
N ASP A 140 -32.66 -4.45 19.61
CA ASP A 140 -33.69 -4.98 20.51
C ASP A 140 -34.02 -3.91 21.56
N SER A 141 -34.80 -2.92 21.13
CA SER A 141 -35.55 -2.08 22.07
C SER A 141 -36.87 -2.77 22.41
N PRO A 142 -37.28 -2.73 23.70
CA PRO A 142 -38.38 -3.53 24.20
C PRO A 142 -39.71 -2.97 23.69
N ARG A 143 -40.55 -3.83 23.08
CA ARG A 143 -41.97 -3.51 22.95
C ARG A 143 -42.68 -3.92 24.23
N TYR A 144 -42.94 -2.93 25.07
CA TYR A 144 -44.08 -2.98 25.97
C TYR A 144 -45.37 -3.14 25.14
N GLY A 145 -46.15 -4.15 25.49
CA GLY A 145 -47.51 -4.42 25.02
C GLY A 145 -48.18 -5.35 26.01
#